data_AF-A0A817GEN5-F1
#
_entry.id   AF-A0A817GEN5-F1
#
_cell.length_a   1.000
_cell.length_b   1.000
_cell.length_c   1.000
_cell.angle_alpha   90.00
_cell.angle_beta   90.00
_cell.angle_gamma   90.00
#
_symmetry.space_group_name_H-M   'P 1'
#
loop_
_entity.id
_entity.type
_entity.pdbx_description
1 polymer ?
#
loop_
_entity_poly.entity_id
_entity_poly.type
_entity_poly.pdbx_seq_one_letter_code
_entity_poly.pdbx_strand_id
1 'polypeptide(L)'
;MFQCSRLLSFLIIYLIMINARSIYEDTSNRSIYDPFSDTDRSLFVTLANYRHRLERSMNIKKLRWTFSNLNSTALCDACDLLVPEMRALIRINRSDLIDDVAIRFCKYYKLLDQNVCLGAVNEYKNVTIEVLAMSPLTNKELCSLAFECQAPPYFPVVIWNVTFPDKPKPTPRPPQPPAPETPKLNVLHLTDIHIDFAYKPGSQADCSQPLCCRAGRPVPSHTGAGFWGDYRNCDIPYWTAEVILKYAAKLENIDFIYYTGDLPAHNVWNQSRSDQLYSINTINNMLATIFPNKTFYSAVGNHEAAPCNLYPTPNIRTDNISWLYEALANSWIKLGLPADTRDSIERGAFYTTLVRPGLRLISLNMNYCSRENFWLLINTTDPLGQLQWLIQWLQYAEDNEEKVHIIGHHPPRSCLASWGWNFYKIVNRYENTIAGQFYGHTHYDEFLMFYDEVDQKRPVSMAYMGPSLTTSSYLNPGYRIYSIDGEYPESSYWVLDHRTVIMNLTASNLYNETIFIDEYDARDAYEMENLFPNDWNNLVQKLQNDLDGTLMGLVYQYYTKSYANGNQCDHNCRRGLLCSFIKARDNDPHACDTIPPFLS
;
A
#
# COMPACT_ATOMS: atom_id res chain seq x y z
N MET A 1 6.62 3.76 1.15
CA MET A 1 5.92 2.66 1.87
C MET A 1 5.94 2.71 3.40
N PHE A 2 7.01 2.32 4.09
CA PHE A 2 7.02 2.13 5.55
C PHE A 2 6.80 3.41 6.39
N GLN A 3 6.43 4.54 5.80
CA GLN A 3 6.49 5.85 6.46
C GLN A 3 5.16 6.26 7.10
N CYS A 4 4.00 6.08 6.43
CA CYS A 4 2.69 6.30 7.08
C CYS A 4 2.48 5.31 8.22
N SER A 5 2.70 4.01 7.98
CA SER A 5 2.59 2.95 8.99
C SER A 5 3.62 3.04 10.12
N ARG A 6 4.87 3.44 9.87
CA ARG A 6 5.83 3.68 10.97
C ARG A 6 5.44 4.92 11.77
N LEU A 7 5.07 6.04 11.16
CA LEU A 7 4.62 7.24 11.90
C LEU A 7 3.39 6.97 12.78
N LEU A 8 2.48 6.10 12.34
CA LEU A 8 1.33 5.61 13.11
C LEU A 8 1.71 4.62 14.21
N SER A 9 2.65 3.72 13.93
CA SER A 9 3.25 2.84 14.94
C SER A 9 3.99 3.64 16.01
N PHE A 10 4.56 4.79 15.62
CA PHE A 10 5.10 5.80 16.53
C PHE A 10 4.01 6.56 17.28
N LEU A 11 2.78 6.61 16.77
CA LEU A 11 1.58 6.99 17.52
C LEU A 11 1.16 5.92 18.55
N ILE A 12 1.94 4.86 18.77
CA ILE A 12 1.84 4.06 19.99
C ILE A 12 3.07 4.23 20.88
N ILE A 13 4.21 4.60 20.31
CA ILE A 13 5.33 5.21 21.05
C ILE A 13 4.87 6.54 21.72
N TYR A 14 3.94 7.27 21.11
CA TYR A 14 3.07 8.36 21.62
C TYR A 14 2.49 8.06 22.99
N LEU A 15 2.25 6.79 23.28
CA LEU A 15 1.48 6.37 24.42
C LEU A 15 2.35 5.79 25.54
N ILE A 16 3.55 5.25 25.24
CA ILE A 16 4.37 4.43 26.17
C ILE A 16 4.71 5.20 27.46
N MET A 17 4.55 6.52 27.43
CA MET A 17 5.01 7.42 28.46
C MET A 17 3.92 8.41 28.87
N ILE A 18 2.68 7.95 29.10
CA ILE A 18 1.78 8.66 30.04
C ILE A 18 2.54 8.72 31.37
N ASN A 19 3.22 9.84 31.59
CA ASN A 19 3.90 10.08 32.84
C ASN A 19 2.80 10.40 33.87
N ALA A 20 2.35 9.40 34.62
CA ALA A 20 1.40 9.60 35.73
C ALA A 20 1.88 10.70 36.69
N ARG A 21 3.20 10.95 36.75
CA ARG A 21 3.81 12.04 37.50
C ARG A 21 3.46 13.43 36.95
N SER A 22 3.34 13.59 35.64
CA SER A 22 2.96 14.86 34.99
C SER A 22 1.50 15.21 35.25
N ILE A 23 0.61 14.22 35.30
CA ILE A 23 -0.81 14.44 35.59
C ILE A 23 -0.99 14.74 37.09
N TYR A 24 -0.21 14.10 37.96
CA TYR A 24 -0.22 14.33 39.40
C TYR A 24 0.43 15.68 39.79
N GLU A 25 1.58 16.04 39.23
CA GLU A 25 2.32 17.28 39.56
C GLU A 25 1.65 18.55 39.00
N ASP A 26 0.96 18.49 37.85
CA ASP A 26 0.17 19.64 37.34
C ASP A 26 -1.08 19.91 38.21
N THR A 27 -1.63 18.85 38.84
CA THR A 27 -2.78 18.98 39.76
C THR A 27 -2.37 19.35 41.19
N SER A 28 -1.17 18.98 41.64
CA SER A 28 -0.70 19.29 43.00
C SER A 28 -0.17 20.72 43.16
N ASN A 29 0.20 21.40 42.06
CA ASN A 29 0.74 22.77 42.10
C ASN A 29 -0.31 23.88 41.89
N ARG A 30 -1.58 23.54 41.61
CA ARG A 30 -2.70 24.49 41.67
C ARG A 30 -3.45 24.31 42.99
N SER A 31 -2.91 24.87 44.06
CA SER A 31 -3.66 24.97 45.30
C SER A 31 -4.79 26.00 45.16
N ILE A 32 -6.02 25.51 45.23
CA ILE A 32 -7.29 26.08 45.74
C ILE A 32 -8.42 25.51 44.87
N TYR A 33 -9.20 24.60 45.45
CA TYR A 33 -10.21 23.66 44.90
C TYR A 33 -9.66 22.31 44.40
N ASP A 34 -9.87 21.28 45.21
CA ASP A 34 -9.81 19.85 44.83
C ASP A 34 -11.15 19.51 44.13
N PRO A 35 -11.19 19.34 42.79
CA PRO A 35 -12.43 19.13 42.04
C PRO A 35 -12.74 17.65 41.80
N PHE A 36 -11.97 16.73 42.40
CA PHE A 36 -12.02 15.31 42.06
C PHE A 36 -13.04 14.53 42.88
N SER A 37 -13.86 13.74 42.19
CA SER A 37 -14.80 12.79 42.80
C SER A 37 -14.06 11.57 43.37
N ASP A 38 -14.69 10.78 44.24
CA ASP A 38 -14.11 9.53 44.75
C ASP A 38 -13.76 8.53 43.62
N THR A 39 -14.44 8.65 42.47
CA THR A 39 -14.17 7.88 41.25
C THR A 39 -12.82 8.25 40.63
N ASP A 40 -12.47 9.54 40.62
CA ASP A 40 -11.19 10.03 40.11
C ASP A 40 -10.02 9.56 40.99
N ARG A 41 -10.19 9.56 42.32
CA ARG A 41 -9.20 9.01 43.25
C ARG A 41 -8.95 7.51 43.04
N SER A 42 -10.02 6.74 42.82
CA SER A 42 -9.91 5.31 42.48
C SER A 42 -9.16 5.09 41.16
N LEU A 43 -9.34 5.97 40.17
CA LEU A 43 -8.63 5.93 38.89
C LEU A 43 -7.14 6.23 39.07
N PHE A 44 -6.78 7.26 39.85
CA PHE A 44 -5.38 7.59 40.14
C PHE A 44 -4.64 6.48 40.90
N VAL A 45 -5.31 5.85 41.87
CA VAL A 45 -4.76 4.68 42.59
C VAL A 45 -4.59 3.49 41.63
N THR A 46 -5.50 3.32 40.67
CA THR A 46 -5.37 2.29 39.62
C THR A 46 -4.16 2.58 38.72
N LEU A 47 -4.05 3.79 38.17
CA LEU A 47 -2.92 4.24 37.33
C LEU A 47 -1.56 4.13 38.07
N ALA A 48 -1.51 4.47 39.37
CA ALA A 48 -0.32 4.34 40.20
C ALA A 48 0.08 2.88 40.48
N ASN A 49 -0.89 1.98 40.67
CA ASN A 49 -0.62 0.54 40.82
C ASN A 49 -0.18 -0.13 39.51
N TYR A 50 -0.59 0.41 38.36
CA TYR A 50 -0.14 -0.05 37.04
C TYR A 50 1.28 0.44 36.71
N ARG A 51 1.68 1.64 37.14
CA ARG A 51 3.08 2.12 37.09
C ARG A 51 4.07 1.11 37.67
N HIS A 52 3.73 0.49 38.81
CA HIS A 52 4.63 -0.47 39.46
C HIS A 52 4.81 -1.77 38.65
N ARG A 53 3.85 -2.11 37.79
CA ARG A 53 3.94 -3.20 36.81
C ARG A 53 4.74 -2.79 35.57
N LEU A 54 4.53 -1.57 35.09
CA LEU A 54 5.25 -0.91 33.99
C LEU A 54 6.77 -0.81 34.24
N GLU A 55 7.17 -0.39 35.44
CA GLU A 55 8.58 -0.31 35.84
C GLU A 55 9.24 -1.70 36.03
N ARG A 56 8.44 -2.76 36.26
CA ARG A 56 8.93 -4.14 36.43
C ARG A 56 9.02 -4.93 35.12
N SER A 57 8.21 -4.61 34.11
CA SER A 57 8.23 -5.31 32.81
C SER A 57 9.25 -4.74 31.83
N MET A 58 9.57 -3.43 31.91
CA MET A 58 10.41 -2.75 30.93
C MET A 58 11.90 -2.79 31.29
N ASN A 59 12.67 -3.58 30.54
CA ASN A 59 14.13 -3.46 30.54
C ASN A 59 14.54 -2.29 29.62
N ILE A 60 14.41 -1.05 30.13
CA ILE A 60 14.54 0.24 29.40
C ILE A 60 15.87 0.38 28.62
N LYS A 61 16.94 -0.31 29.02
CA LYS A 61 18.22 -0.33 28.28
C LYS A 61 18.18 -1.18 27.01
N LYS A 62 17.31 -2.20 26.95
CA LYS A 62 17.15 -3.09 25.79
C LYS A 62 16.38 -2.38 24.67
N LEU A 63 15.35 -1.62 25.04
CA LEU A 63 14.55 -0.75 24.15
C LEU A 63 15.43 0.13 23.25
N ARG A 64 16.41 0.85 23.83
CA ARG A 64 17.28 1.82 23.14
C ARG A 64 18.08 1.23 21.96
N TRP A 65 18.38 -0.07 22.00
CA TRP A 65 19.11 -0.79 20.95
C TRP A 65 18.17 -1.46 19.92
N THR A 66 16.93 -1.77 20.31
CA THR A 66 15.89 -2.35 19.43
C THR A 66 15.26 -1.31 18.50
N PHE A 67 15.40 -0.01 18.76
CA PHE A 67 14.71 1.05 18.03
C PHE A 67 15.30 1.46 16.67
N SER A 68 16.51 1.02 16.33
CA SER A 68 17.01 1.14 14.96
C SER A 68 16.29 0.20 13.98
N ASN A 69 15.61 -0.84 14.50
CA ASN A 69 14.84 -1.83 13.77
C ASN A 69 13.55 -2.17 14.55
N LEU A 70 12.49 -1.37 14.41
CA LEU A 70 11.21 -1.61 15.07
C LEU A 70 10.62 -2.97 14.67
N ASN A 71 10.68 -3.94 15.58
CA ASN A 71 10.00 -5.24 15.44
C ASN A 71 8.56 -5.13 15.97
N SER A 72 7.62 -5.87 15.35
CA SER A 72 6.18 -5.92 15.70
C SER A 72 5.91 -6.13 17.19
N THR A 73 6.73 -6.93 17.88
CA THR A 73 6.58 -7.24 19.31
C THR A 73 6.57 -6.01 20.22
N ALA A 74 7.42 -5.00 19.96
CA ALA A 74 7.53 -3.82 20.81
C ALA A 74 6.33 -2.86 20.66
N LEU A 75 5.77 -2.77 19.45
CA LEU A 75 4.56 -1.99 19.17
C LEU A 75 3.34 -2.61 19.87
N CYS A 76 3.35 -3.93 19.98
CA CYS A 76 2.28 -4.70 20.58
C CYS A 76 2.23 -4.62 22.09
N ASP A 77 3.38 -4.77 22.75
CA ASP A 77 3.49 -4.55 24.20
C ASP A 77 3.03 -3.14 24.58
N ALA A 78 3.37 -2.16 23.75
CA ALA A 78 2.92 -0.79 23.93
C ALA A 78 1.40 -0.68 23.72
N CYS A 79 0.86 -1.18 22.62
CA CYS A 79 -0.58 -1.08 22.34
C CYS A 79 -1.42 -1.71 23.46
N ASP A 80 -1.08 -2.92 23.90
CA ASP A 80 -1.81 -3.66 24.94
C ASP A 80 -1.83 -2.92 26.29
N LEU A 81 -0.76 -2.19 26.59
CA LEU A 81 -0.67 -1.39 27.80
C LEU A 81 -1.53 -0.12 27.73
N LEU A 82 -1.62 0.50 26.56
CA LEU A 82 -1.95 1.93 26.46
C LEU A 82 -3.36 2.21 25.96
N VAL A 83 -3.84 1.37 25.05
CA VAL A 83 -5.23 1.39 24.59
C VAL A 83 -6.23 1.34 25.76
N PRO A 84 -6.04 0.53 26.83
CA PRO A 84 -6.90 0.59 28.00
C PRO A 84 -6.96 1.97 28.66
N GLU A 85 -5.82 2.65 28.82
CA GLU A 85 -5.76 3.96 29.49
C GLU A 85 -6.42 5.05 28.65
N MET A 86 -6.16 5.07 27.34
CA MET A 86 -6.82 6.02 26.45
C MET A 86 -8.33 5.83 26.44
N ARG A 87 -8.81 4.58 26.35
CA ARG A 87 -10.25 4.30 26.40
C ARG A 87 -10.85 4.76 27.72
N ALA A 88 -10.12 4.66 28.83
CA ALA A 88 -10.57 5.22 30.11
C ALA A 88 -10.63 6.75 30.07
N LEU A 89 -9.60 7.44 29.57
CA LEU A 89 -9.57 8.90 29.43
C LEU A 89 -10.69 9.42 28.52
N ILE A 90 -10.93 8.75 27.39
CA ILE A 90 -12.02 9.07 26.46
C ILE A 90 -13.38 8.93 27.14
N ARG A 91 -13.60 7.84 27.92
CA ARG A 91 -14.87 7.62 28.64
C ARG A 91 -15.17 8.69 29.68
N ILE A 92 -14.14 9.30 30.28
CA ILE A 92 -14.30 10.40 31.24
C ILE A 92 -14.18 11.78 30.59
N ASN A 93 -14.22 11.86 29.25
CA ASN A 93 -14.12 13.10 28.47
C ASN A 93 -12.84 13.91 28.76
N ARG A 94 -11.72 13.22 29.00
CA ARG A 94 -10.39 13.81 29.23
C ARG A 94 -9.40 13.53 28.09
N SER A 95 -9.89 13.61 26.84
CA SER A 95 -9.04 13.46 25.66
C SER A 95 -8.00 14.58 25.52
N ASP A 96 -8.22 15.73 26.18
CA ASP A 96 -7.27 16.85 26.30
C ASP A 96 -5.90 16.42 26.87
N LEU A 97 -5.91 15.48 27.82
CA LEU A 97 -4.68 14.97 28.42
C LEU A 97 -3.85 14.15 27.45
N ILE A 98 -4.49 13.55 26.44
CA ILE A 98 -3.81 12.72 25.45
C ILE A 98 -2.96 13.61 24.52
N ASP A 99 -3.45 14.80 24.18
CA ASP A 99 -2.74 15.81 23.37
C ASP A 99 -1.50 16.37 24.08
N ASP A 100 -1.66 16.73 25.35
CA ASP A 100 -0.60 17.32 26.18
C ASP A 100 0.57 16.35 26.43
N VAL A 101 0.25 15.06 26.58
CA VAL A 101 1.26 14.00 26.71
C VAL A 101 2.01 13.81 25.39
N ALA A 102 1.32 13.85 24.24
CA ALA A 102 1.92 13.77 22.91
C ALA A 102 3.03 14.81 22.70
N ILE A 103 2.68 16.07 22.97
CA ILE A 103 3.55 17.21 22.68
C ILE A 103 4.77 17.16 23.62
N ARG A 104 4.57 16.80 24.90
CA ARG A 104 5.65 16.60 25.86
C ARG A 104 6.58 15.46 25.43
N PHE A 105 6.03 14.36 24.94
CA PHE A 105 6.81 13.23 24.45
C PHE A 105 7.73 13.59 23.29
N CYS A 106 7.17 14.21 22.24
CA CYS A 106 7.94 14.64 21.07
C CYS A 106 9.11 15.55 21.45
N LYS A 107 8.91 16.45 22.43
CA LYS A 107 9.94 17.37 22.91
C LYS A 107 11.02 16.68 23.75
N TYR A 108 10.65 15.69 24.56
CA TYR A 108 11.54 15.11 25.58
C TYR A 108 12.38 13.94 25.07
N TYR A 109 11.78 13.00 24.33
CA TYR A 109 12.45 11.74 23.98
C TYR A 109 13.25 11.79 22.67
N LYS A 110 12.97 12.76 21.79
CA LYS A 110 13.71 13.01 20.53
C LYS A 110 13.98 11.74 19.70
N LEU A 111 13.05 10.77 19.72
CA LEU A 111 13.16 9.53 18.96
C LEU A 111 12.94 9.77 17.46
N LEU A 112 12.18 10.80 17.13
CA LEU A 112 11.96 11.30 15.78
C LEU A 112 12.33 12.77 15.74
N ASP A 113 12.53 13.26 14.50
CA ASP A 113 12.54 14.69 14.26
C ASP A 113 11.29 15.34 14.87
N GLN A 114 11.48 16.48 15.53
CA GLN A 114 10.42 17.09 16.33
C GLN A 114 9.24 17.55 15.47
N ASN A 115 9.51 18.04 14.26
CA ASN A 115 8.46 18.49 13.34
C ASN A 115 7.66 17.31 12.81
N VAL A 116 8.35 16.21 12.50
CA VAL A 116 7.72 14.95 12.10
C VAL A 116 6.80 14.42 13.20
N CYS A 117 7.29 14.39 14.44
CA CYS A 117 6.53 13.88 15.59
C CYS A 117 5.28 14.73 15.87
N LEU A 118 5.43 16.06 15.95
CA LEU A 118 4.31 16.96 16.21
C LEU A 118 3.31 17.00 15.05
N GLY A 119 3.80 16.94 13.81
CA GLY A 119 2.96 16.86 12.62
C GLY A 119 2.11 15.60 12.61
N ALA A 120 2.72 14.43 12.83
CA ALA A 120 2.00 13.16 12.89
C ALA A 120 0.92 13.14 14.00
N VAL A 121 1.23 13.67 15.20
CA VAL A 121 0.23 13.81 16.26
C VAL A 121 -0.94 14.67 15.78
N ASN A 122 -0.68 15.81 15.16
CA ASN A 122 -1.73 16.70 14.70
C ASN A 122 -2.63 16.07 13.63
N GLU A 123 -2.05 15.32 12.69
CA GLU A 123 -2.78 14.65 11.62
C GLU A 123 -3.70 13.53 12.14
N TYR A 124 -3.18 12.65 13.02
CA TYR A 124 -3.85 11.39 13.34
C TYR A 124 -4.56 11.33 14.70
N LYS A 125 -4.42 12.35 15.56
CA LYS A 125 -5.04 12.31 16.90
C LYS A 125 -6.55 12.12 16.88
N ASN A 126 -7.25 12.83 15.99
CA ASN A 126 -8.71 12.86 15.99
C ASN A 126 -9.29 11.49 15.58
N VAL A 127 -8.77 10.91 14.49
CA VAL A 127 -9.16 9.56 14.07
C VAL A 127 -8.85 8.53 15.15
N THR A 128 -7.71 8.64 15.83
CA THR A 128 -7.29 7.68 16.85
C THR A 128 -8.25 7.72 18.03
N ILE A 129 -8.59 8.91 18.52
CA ILE A 129 -9.55 9.10 19.61
C ILE A 129 -10.92 8.52 19.23
N GLU A 130 -11.40 8.81 18.02
CA GLU A 130 -12.71 8.36 17.58
C GLU A 130 -12.79 6.84 17.37
N VAL A 131 -11.79 6.25 16.72
CA VAL A 131 -11.69 4.80 16.55
C VAL A 131 -11.65 4.10 17.91
N LEU A 132 -10.88 4.62 18.87
CA LEU A 132 -10.83 4.06 20.22
C LEU A 132 -12.15 4.18 20.97
N ALA A 133 -12.91 5.25 20.73
CA ALA A 133 -14.22 5.49 21.32
C ALA A 133 -15.31 4.58 20.73
N MET A 134 -15.29 4.37 19.41
CA MET A 134 -16.36 3.71 18.66
C MET A 134 -16.10 2.23 18.39
N SER A 135 -14.84 1.79 18.37
CA SER A 135 -14.50 0.41 18.02
C SER A 135 -15.10 -0.57 19.02
N PRO A 136 -15.86 -1.59 18.56
CA PRO A 136 -16.44 -2.61 19.41
C PRO A 136 -15.41 -3.65 19.86
N LEU A 137 -14.20 -3.61 19.31
CA LEU A 137 -13.13 -4.58 19.57
C LEU A 137 -12.61 -4.44 21.00
N THR A 138 -12.22 -5.56 21.61
CA THR A 138 -11.40 -5.56 22.83
C THR A 138 -10.04 -4.90 22.55
N ASN A 139 -9.32 -4.49 23.60
CA ASN A 139 -8.00 -3.88 23.44
C ASN A 139 -7.04 -4.81 22.70
N LYS A 140 -7.06 -6.11 23.05
CA LYS A 140 -6.23 -7.14 22.42
C LYS A 140 -6.56 -7.34 20.94
N GLU A 141 -7.83 -7.37 20.58
CA GLU A 141 -8.29 -7.47 19.18
C GLU A 141 -7.84 -6.26 18.38
N LEU A 142 -8.09 -5.05 18.90
CA LEU A 142 -7.70 -3.80 18.28
C LEU A 142 -6.18 -3.75 18.03
N CYS A 143 -5.38 -4.08 19.05
CA CYS A 143 -3.93 -4.09 18.94
C CYS A 143 -3.43 -5.15 17.95
N SER A 144 -4.01 -6.35 17.97
CA SER A 144 -3.62 -7.42 17.05
C SER A 144 -3.94 -7.07 15.59
N LEU A 145 -5.08 -6.43 15.32
CA LEU A 145 -5.47 -6.03 13.97
C LEU A 145 -4.66 -4.84 13.46
N ALA A 146 -4.30 -3.90 14.33
CA ALA A 146 -3.53 -2.73 13.95
C ALA A 146 -2.02 -3.00 13.80
N PHE A 147 -1.43 -3.94 14.58
CA PHE A 147 0.03 -4.13 14.66
C PHE A 147 0.52 -5.58 14.58
N GLU A 148 -0.34 -6.55 14.28
CA GLU A 148 0.03 -7.96 14.09
C GLU A 148 0.65 -8.61 15.35
N CYS A 149 0.13 -8.23 16.52
CA CYS A 149 0.70 -8.61 17.82
C CYS A 149 0.71 -10.07 18.16
N GLN A 150 -0.23 -10.82 17.58
CA GLN A 150 -0.28 -12.26 17.65
C GLN A 150 -0.70 -12.72 16.26
N ALA A 151 -0.01 -13.72 15.71
CA ALA A 151 -0.58 -14.52 14.63
C ALA A 151 -1.94 -15.02 15.18
N PRO A 152 -3.07 -14.59 14.59
CA PRO A 152 -4.33 -14.64 15.32
C PRO A 152 -4.69 -16.10 15.61
N PRO A 153 -4.96 -16.48 16.86
CA PRO A 153 -5.96 -17.50 17.07
C PRO A 153 -7.31 -16.79 16.85
N TYR A 154 -7.89 -16.95 15.66
CA TYR A 154 -9.32 -16.77 15.35
C TYR A 154 -10.04 -15.71 16.21
N PHE A 155 -10.06 -14.45 15.78
CA PHE A 155 -11.01 -13.47 16.34
C PHE A 155 -12.33 -13.57 15.57
N PRO A 156 -13.39 -14.23 16.10
CA PRO A 156 -14.60 -14.48 15.33
C PRO A 156 -15.31 -13.19 14.90
N VAL A 157 -15.13 -12.11 15.68
CA VAL A 157 -15.74 -10.79 15.44
C VAL A 157 -15.32 -10.15 14.12
N VAL A 158 -14.16 -10.50 13.57
CA VAL A 158 -13.69 -9.98 12.29
C VAL A 158 -13.82 -10.98 11.14
N ILE A 159 -14.30 -12.20 11.41
CA ILE A 159 -14.52 -13.22 10.39
C ILE A 159 -15.90 -13.02 9.77
N TRP A 160 -15.91 -12.77 8.47
CA TRP A 160 -17.11 -12.61 7.66
C TRP A 160 -16.90 -13.28 6.30
N ASN A 161 -18.00 -13.63 5.63
CA ASN A 161 -17.97 -14.21 4.30
C ASN A 161 -18.88 -13.43 3.36
N VAL A 162 -18.49 -13.38 2.10
CA VAL A 162 -19.33 -12.91 0.99
C VAL A 162 -20.33 -13.98 0.56
N THR A 163 -21.38 -13.56 -0.15
CA THR A 163 -22.37 -14.47 -0.70
C THR A 163 -22.22 -14.55 -2.22
N PHE A 164 -22.05 -15.76 -2.74
CA PHE A 164 -22.03 -16.03 -4.17
C PHE A 164 -23.45 -16.31 -4.68
N PRO A 165 -23.74 -15.99 -5.96
CA PRO A 165 -25.00 -16.38 -6.58
C PRO A 165 -25.11 -17.91 -6.71
N ASP A 166 -26.33 -18.44 -6.79
CA ASP A 166 -26.64 -19.87 -6.97
C ASP A 166 -26.33 -20.38 -8.40
N LYS A 167 -25.29 -19.84 -9.05
CA LYS A 167 -24.80 -20.28 -10.36
C LYS A 167 -23.56 -21.16 -10.18
N PRO A 168 -23.57 -22.40 -10.69
CA PRO A 168 -22.44 -23.31 -10.53
C PRO A 168 -21.19 -22.75 -11.21
N LYS A 169 -20.03 -22.92 -10.57
CA LYS A 169 -18.73 -22.59 -11.15
C LYS A 169 -18.53 -23.39 -12.45
N PRO A 170 -18.32 -22.75 -13.61
CA PRO A 170 -18.02 -23.47 -14.85
C PRO A 170 -16.74 -24.29 -14.73
N THR A 171 -16.61 -25.35 -15.53
CA THR A 171 -15.36 -26.12 -15.61
C THR A 171 -14.19 -25.19 -15.96
N PRO A 172 -13.05 -25.27 -15.25
CA PRO A 172 -11.87 -24.47 -15.57
C PRO A 172 -11.44 -24.59 -17.03
N ARG A 173 -11.13 -23.44 -17.66
CA ARG A 173 -10.65 -23.32 -19.04
C ARG A 173 -9.36 -22.49 -19.04
N PRO A 174 -8.19 -23.13 -18.90
CA PRO A 174 -6.91 -22.44 -18.94
C PRO A 174 -6.74 -21.65 -20.26
N PRO A 175 -6.16 -20.44 -20.22
CA PRO A 175 -5.91 -19.67 -21.43
C PRO A 175 -5.02 -20.44 -22.40
N GLN A 176 -5.28 -20.26 -23.69
CA GLN A 176 -4.46 -20.81 -24.77
C GLN A 176 -3.75 -19.66 -25.48
N PRO A 177 -2.51 -19.86 -25.95
CA PRO A 177 -1.80 -18.83 -26.70
C PRO A 177 -2.61 -18.47 -27.95
N PRO A 178 -2.81 -17.18 -28.25
CA PRO A 178 -3.51 -16.78 -29.45
C PRO A 178 -2.67 -17.09 -30.69
N ALA A 179 -3.30 -17.13 -31.88
CA ALA A 179 -2.57 -17.34 -33.12
C ALA A 179 -1.58 -16.16 -33.37
N PRO A 180 -0.38 -16.39 -33.92
CA PRO A 180 0.65 -15.36 -34.04
C PRO A 180 0.23 -14.07 -34.75
N GLU A 181 -0.75 -14.16 -35.63
CA GLU A 181 -1.31 -13.07 -36.44
C GLU A 181 -2.45 -12.28 -35.75
N THR A 182 -2.90 -12.68 -34.55
CA THR A 182 -3.98 -11.95 -33.87
C THR A 182 -3.53 -10.54 -33.47
N PRO A 183 -4.45 -9.56 -33.46
CA PRO A 183 -4.14 -8.22 -32.99
C PRO A 183 -3.74 -8.26 -31.51
N LYS A 184 -2.92 -7.29 -31.09
CA LYS A 184 -2.51 -7.10 -29.70
C LYS A 184 -2.86 -5.68 -29.27
N LEU A 185 -3.08 -5.51 -27.96
CA LEU A 185 -3.22 -4.19 -27.35
C LEU A 185 -2.03 -3.95 -26.42
N ASN A 186 -1.53 -2.73 -26.41
CA ASN A 186 -0.41 -2.33 -25.58
C ASN A 186 -0.90 -1.40 -24.46
N VAL A 187 -0.67 -1.80 -23.22
CA VAL A 187 -1.18 -1.11 -22.05
C VAL A 187 -0.03 -0.58 -21.22
N LEU A 188 0.06 0.75 -21.12
CA LEU A 188 1.01 1.39 -20.20
C LEU A 188 0.46 1.30 -18.79
N HIS A 189 1.28 0.90 -17.82
CA HIS A 189 0.94 0.90 -16.41
C HIS A 189 1.80 1.89 -15.66
N LEU A 190 1.12 2.90 -15.10
CA LEU A 190 1.68 3.95 -14.27
C LEU A 190 1.19 3.76 -12.83
N THR A 191 2.12 3.78 -11.89
CA THR A 191 1.81 3.64 -10.46
C THR A 191 2.87 4.34 -9.61
N ASP A 192 2.47 4.76 -8.40
CA ASP A 192 3.38 5.27 -7.37
C ASP A 192 4.28 6.39 -7.91
N ILE A 193 3.63 7.44 -8.44
CA ILE A 193 4.31 8.58 -9.07
C ILE A 193 5.02 9.43 -8.01
N HIS A 194 4.36 9.65 -6.86
CA HIS A 194 4.86 10.42 -5.72
C HIS A 194 5.71 11.64 -6.12
N ILE A 195 5.07 12.67 -6.69
CA ILE A 195 5.79 13.91 -6.98
C ILE A 195 5.95 14.72 -5.69
N ASP A 196 7.19 15.02 -5.31
CA ASP A 196 7.49 16.00 -4.26
C ASP A 196 7.69 17.39 -4.88
N PHE A 197 6.66 18.22 -4.79
CA PHE A 197 6.73 19.61 -5.25
C PHE A 197 7.69 20.49 -4.45
N ALA A 198 8.21 20.01 -3.32
CA ALA A 198 9.25 20.69 -2.55
C ALA A 198 10.64 20.04 -2.73
N TYR A 199 10.79 19.08 -3.64
CA TYR A 199 12.10 18.51 -3.97
C TYR A 199 13.08 19.61 -4.42
N LYS A 200 14.29 19.59 -3.85
CA LYS A 200 15.31 20.60 -4.09
C LYS A 200 16.67 19.94 -4.37
N PRO A 201 17.19 20.06 -5.61
CA PRO A 201 18.54 19.59 -5.94
C PRO A 201 19.61 20.20 -5.02
N GLY A 202 20.60 19.39 -4.66
CA GLY A 202 21.70 19.78 -3.77
C GLY A 202 21.33 19.89 -2.29
N SER A 203 20.07 19.65 -1.91
CA SER A 203 19.64 19.65 -0.50
C SER A 203 20.10 18.41 0.26
N GLN A 204 19.85 18.35 1.57
CA GLN A 204 20.20 17.19 2.39
C GLN A 204 19.31 16.00 2.03
N ALA A 205 19.93 14.98 1.44
CA ALA A 205 19.26 13.75 1.03
C ALA A 205 19.40 12.59 2.03
N ASP A 206 20.30 12.72 3.01
CA ASP A 206 20.38 11.84 4.18
C ASP A 206 20.02 12.63 5.44
N CYS A 207 18.75 12.55 5.84
CA CYS A 207 18.17 13.31 6.94
C CYS A 207 17.44 12.38 7.91
N SER A 208 17.15 12.88 9.11
CA SER A 208 16.43 12.11 10.14
C SER A 208 14.90 12.08 9.94
N GLN A 209 14.40 12.72 8.87
CA GLN A 209 12.98 12.72 8.54
C GLN A 209 12.67 11.54 7.60
N PRO A 210 11.41 11.06 7.57
CA PRO A 210 11.03 9.97 6.67
C PRO A 210 11.22 10.34 5.19
N LEU A 211 10.94 11.59 4.79
CA LEU A 211 11.22 12.11 3.45
C LEU A 211 12.26 13.24 3.50
N CYS A 212 13.34 13.09 2.74
CA CYS A 212 14.45 14.03 2.60
C CYS A 212 14.42 14.74 1.24
N CYS A 213 15.56 15.32 0.80
CA CYS A 213 15.71 16.01 -0.49
C CYS A 213 14.89 17.30 -0.67
N ARG A 214 14.43 17.94 0.41
CA ARG A 214 13.59 19.17 0.34
C ARG A 214 14.32 20.43 0.80
N ALA A 215 15.12 20.31 1.86
CA ALA A 215 15.77 21.43 2.53
C ALA A 215 17.09 21.01 3.19
N GLY A 216 17.75 21.96 3.86
CA GLY A 216 19.04 21.74 4.51
C GLY A 216 20.21 21.71 3.54
N ARG A 217 21.43 21.76 4.09
CA ARG A 217 22.68 21.57 3.35
C ARG A 217 23.21 20.18 3.65
N PRO A 218 23.75 19.44 2.67
CA PRO A 218 24.41 18.18 2.94
C PRO A 218 25.56 18.39 3.92
N VAL A 219 25.79 17.39 4.78
CA VAL A 219 26.96 17.40 5.67
C VAL A 219 28.25 17.32 4.83
N PRO A 220 29.40 17.87 5.29
CA PRO A 220 30.61 18.02 4.46
C PRO A 220 31.16 16.74 3.80
N SER A 221 30.77 15.56 4.28
CA SER A 221 31.17 14.25 3.75
C SER A 221 30.17 13.58 2.81
N HIS A 222 29.01 14.20 2.55
CA HIS A 222 27.92 13.61 1.76
C HIS A 222 27.57 14.50 0.56
N THR A 223 27.17 13.87 -0.55
CA THR A 223 26.61 14.60 -1.69
C THR A 223 25.17 15.02 -1.39
N GLY A 224 24.80 16.19 -1.91
CA GLY A 224 23.41 16.65 -1.89
C GLY A 224 22.51 15.81 -2.81
N ALA A 225 21.21 16.06 -2.73
CA ALA A 225 20.21 15.44 -3.59
C ALA A 225 20.55 15.62 -5.09
N GLY A 226 20.40 14.57 -5.89
CA GLY A 226 20.55 14.64 -7.34
C GLY A 226 19.57 15.62 -8.01
N PHE A 227 19.82 15.97 -9.27
CA PHE A 227 18.90 16.83 -10.02
C PHE A 227 17.66 16.04 -10.47
N TRP A 228 17.85 14.81 -10.93
CA TRP A 228 16.76 13.96 -11.45
C TRP A 228 16.07 13.13 -10.36
N GLY A 229 16.53 13.18 -9.11
CA GLY A 229 16.08 12.28 -8.05
C GLY A 229 17.28 11.73 -7.27
N ASP A 230 17.00 10.99 -6.20
CA ASP A 230 18.03 10.42 -5.33
C ASP A 230 17.62 9.04 -4.81
N TYR A 231 18.56 8.10 -4.72
CA TYR A 231 18.28 6.75 -4.21
C TYR A 231 18.02 6.69 -2.70
N ARG A 232 18.27 7.76 -1.94
CA ARG A 232 17.96 7.77 -0.50
C ARG A 232 16.45 7.87 -0.25
N ASN A 233 16.04 8.29 0.95
CA ASN A 233 14.63 8.44 1.30
C ASN A 233 14.04 9.71 0.66
N CYS A 234 13.91 9.70 -0.65
CA CYS A 234 13.44 10.81 -1.45
C CYS A 234 12.45 10.33 -2.50
N ASP A 235 11.43 11.16 -2.72
CA ASP A 235 10.54 11.09 -3.86
C ASP A 235 11.14 11.86 -5.04
N ILE A 236 10.44 11.90 -6.17
CA ILE A 236 10.94 12.52 -7.39
C ILE A 236 10.44 13.95 -7.58
N PRO A 237 11.23 14.83 -8.23
CA PRO A 237 10.76 16.14 -8.61
C PRO A 237 9.81 16.09 -9.82
N TYR A 238 9.01 17.14 -9.98
CA TYR A 238 8.05 17.27 -11.08
C TYR A 238 8.67 17.06 -12.47
N TRP A 239 9.85 17.63 -12.72
CA TRP A 239 10.50 17.53 -14.04
C TRP A 239 10.99 16.12 -14.37
N THR A 240 11.33 15.31 -13.36
CA THR A 240 11.66 13.89 -13.57
C THR A 240 10.44 13.10 -13.97
N ALA A 241 9.32 13.27 -13.25
CA ALA A 241 8.07 12.62 -13.65
C ALA A 241 7.67 13.04 -15.07
N GLU A 242 7.73 14.33 -15.37
CA GLU A 242 7.36 14.86 -16.69
C GLU A 242 8.21 14.26 -17.81
N VAL A 243 9.53 14.15 -17.64
CA VAL A 243 10.41 13.64 -18.71
C VAL A 243 10.27 12.13 -18.92
N ILE A 244 10.06 11.35 -17.85
CA ILE A 244 9.77 9.90 -17.95
C ILE A 244 8.45 9.69 -18.70
N LEU A 245 7.42 10.44 -18.34
CA LEU A 245 6.09 10.32 -18.96
C LEU A 245 6.12 10.78 -20.43
N LYS A 246 6.85 11.85 -20.77
CA LYS A 246 7.07 12.28 -22.17
C LYS A 246 7.85 11.25 -22.97
N TYR A 247 8.82 10.57 -22.36
CA TYR A 247 9.56 9.48 -22.99
C TYR A 247 8.61 8.32 -23.34
N ALA A 248 7.81 7.87 -22.38
CA ALA A 248 6.81 6.83 -22.59
C ALA A 248 5.80 7.22 -23.69
N ALA A 249 5.22 8.42 -23.63
CA ALA A 249 4.26 8.89 -24.64
C ALA A 249 4.82 8.96 -26.07
N LYS A 250 6.14 9.19 -26.19
CA LYS A 250 6.80 9.34 -27.50
C LYS A 250 7.19 8.00 -28.11
N LEU A 251 7.67 7.05 -27.31
CA LEU A 251 8.27 5.82 -27.81
C LEU A 251 7.34 4.61 -27.75
N GLU A 252 6.41 4.60 -26.79
CA GLU A 252 5.49 3.49 -26.63
C GLU A 252 4.28 3.64 -27.54
N ASN A 253 3.92 2.56 -28.23
CA ASN A 253 2.62 2.46 -28.89
C ASN A 253 1.58 2.08 -27.82
N ILE A 254 0.77 3.02 -27.34
CA ILE A 254 -0.15 2.82 -26.21
C ILE A 254 -1.60 2.82 -26.68
N ASP A 255 -2.39 1.82 -26.33
CA ASP A 255 -3.84 1.78 -26.58
C ASP A 255 -4.63 2.47 -25.47
N PHE A 256 -4.29 2.18 -24.22
CA PHE A 256 -4.85 2.78 -23.00
C PHE A 256 -3.90 2.60 -21.82
N ILE A 257 -4.24 3.21 -20.68
CA ILE A 257 -3.33 3.31 -19.53
C ILE A 257 -4.00 2.75 -18.27
N TYR A 258 -3.33 1.85 -17.55
CA TYR A 258 -3.64 1.54 -16.16
C TYR A 258 -2.92 2.53 -15.25
N TYR A 259 -3.67 3.14 -14.33
CA TYR A 259 -3.18 4.21 -13.49
C TYR A 259 -3.54 3.95 -12.03
N THR A 260 -2.67 3.26 -11.31
CA THR A 260 -3.01 2.68 -10.00
C THR A 260 -2.62 3.52 -8.79
N GLY A 261 -2.69 4.86 -8.91
CA GLY A 261 -2.64 5.77 -7.76
C GLY A 261 -1.26 6.04 -7.16
N ASP A 262 -1.28 6.65 -5.97
CA ASP A 262 -0.15 7.18 -5.19
C ASP A 262 0.58 8.34 -5.87
N LEU A 263 -0.11 9.48 -5.90
CA LEU A 263 0.36 10.71 -6.55
C LEU A 263 1.12 11.66 -5.62
N PRO A 264 0.61 11.96 -4.40
CA PRO A 264 1.30 12.83 -3.47
C PRO A 264 2.53 12.17 -2.85
N ALA A 265 3.55 12.97 -2.51
CA ALA A 265 4.77 12.48 -1.88
C ALA A 265 4.57 11.92 -0.45
N HIS A 266 5.64 11.39 0.13
CA HIS A 266 5.67 10.76 1.46
C HIS A 266 5.80 11.74 2.64
N ASN A 267 5.55 13.05 2.46
CA ASN A 267 5.62 14.05 3.53
C ASN A 267 4.39 14.05 4.48
N VAL A 268 3.95 12.86 4.89
CA VAL A 268 2.62 12.61 5.48
C VAL A 268 2.37 13.18 6.86
N TRP A 269 3.42 13.73 7.50
CA TRP A 269 3.29 14.49 8.74
C TRP A 269 2.98 15.98 8.50
N ASN A 270 2.94 16.40 7.24
CA ASN A 270 2.74 17.79 6.84
C ASN A 270 2.02 17.83 5.48
N GLN A 271 0.75 17.42 5.48
CA GLN A 271 -0.13 17.37 4.30
C GLN A 271 -1.53 17.84 4.67
N SER A 272 -2.07 18.78 3.91
CA SER A 272 -3.47 19.19 4.00
C SER A 272 -4.29 18.62 2.84
N ARG A 273 -5.62 18.62 2.98
CA ARG A 273 -6.54 18.28 1.86
C ARG A 273 -6.26 19.15 0.62
N SER A 274 -5.94 20.43 0.82
CA SER A 274 -5.56 21.33 -0.29
C SER A 274 -4.27 20.91 -0.98
N ASP A 275 -3.29 20.39 -0.24
CA ASP A 275 -2.04 19.88 -0.84
C ASP A 275 -2.32 18.62 -1.68
N GLN A 276 -3.19 17.72 -1.20
CA GLN A 276 -3.60 16.54 -1.98
C GLN A 276 -4.34 16.92 -3.24
N LEU A 277 -5.32 17.82 -3.14
CA LEU A 277 -6.04 18.33 -4.30
C LEU A 277 -5.12 19.04 -5.29
N TYR A 278 -4.12 19.79 -4.81
CA TYR A 278 -3.12 20.41 -5.66
C TYR A 278 -2.29 19.35 -6.40
N SER A 279 -1.82 18.32 -5.69
CA SER A 279 -1.06 17.22 -6.27
C SER A 279 -1.86 16.47 -7.34
N ILE A 280 -3.07 16.01 -6.99
CA ILE A 280 -3.99 15.28 -7.89
C ILE A 280 -4.27 16.09 -9.15
N ASN A 281 -4.67 17.36 -9.00
CA ASN A 281 -5.01 18.21 -10.15
C ASN A 281 -3.78 18.47 -11.03
N THR A 282 -2.63 18.76 -10.44
CA THR A 282 -1.41 19.10 -11.19
C THR A 282 -0.90 17.90 -11.98
N ILE A 283 -0.85 16.72 -11.35
CA ILE A 283 -0.39 15.49 -11.99
C ILE A 283 -1.35 15.04 -13.07
N ASN A 284 -2.66 15.06 -12.81
CA ASN A 284 -3.66 14.69 -13.83
C ASN A 284 -3.68 15.66 -15.01
N ASN A 285 -3.45 16.96 -14.79
CA ASN A 285 -3.30 17.91 -15.89
C ASN A 285 -2.03 17.65 -16.73
N MET A 286 -0.92 17.30 -16.08
CA MET A 286 0.31 16.88 -16.77
C MET A 286 0.05 15.63 -17.61
N LEU A 287 -0.59 14.60 -17.05
CA LEU A 287 -0.94 13.35 -17.75
C LEU A 287 -1.86 13.60 -18.95
N ALA A 288 -2.91 14.39 -18.79
CA ALA A 288 -3.82 14.76 -19.87
C ALA A 288 -3.12 15.51 -21.02
N THR A 289 -2.07 16.27 -20.70
CA THR A 289 -1.28 17.01 -21.69
C THR A 289 -0.31 16.09 -22.43
N ILE A 290 0.34 15.17 -21.72
CA ILE A 290 1.36 14.27 -22.26
C ILE A 290 0.73 13.14 -23.10
N PHE A 291 -0.42 12.61 -22.68
CA PHE A 291 -1.12 11.51 -23.35
C PHE A 291 -2.48 11.96 -23.89
N PRO A 292 -2.52 12.87 -24.88
CA PRO A 292 -3.78 13.32 -25.45
C PRO A 292 -4.52 12.13 -26.09
N ASN A 293 -5.84 12.09 -25.94
CA ASN A 293 -6.72 11.05 -26.49
C ASN A 293 -6.45 9.62 -25.98
N LYS A 294 -5.79 9.46 -24.83
CA LYS A 294 -5.69 8.16 -24.15
C LYS A 294 -6.66 8.13 -22.97
N THR A 295 -7.31 6.99 -22.78
CA THR A 295 -8.14 6.73 -21.60
C THR A 295 -7.28 6.18 -20.47
N PHE A 296 -7.42 6.78 -19.29
CA PHE A 296 -6.78 6.30 -18.07
C PHE A 296 -7.80 5.53 -17.22
N TYR A 297 -7.59 4.22 -17.10
CA TYR A 297 -8.31 3.40 -16.14
C TYR A 297 -7.60 3.49 -14.80
N SER A 298 -8.18 4.34 -13.94
CA SER A 298 -7.57 4.77 -12.69
C SER A 298 -8.01 3.91 -11.50
N ALA A 299 -7.14 3.72 -10.52
CA ALA A 299 -7.46 3.22 -9.18
C ALA A 299 -6.90 4.19 -8.13
N VAL A 300 -7.56 4.29 -6.98
CA VAL A 300 -7.14 5.19 -5.89
C VAL A 300 -6.03 4.55 -5.05
N GLY A 301 -4.97 5.31 -4.79
CA GLY A 301 -3.88 4.92 -3.90
C GLY A 301 -4.17 5.21 -2.43
N ASN A 302 -3.19 5.02 -1.56
CA ASN A 302 -3.34 5.30 -0.14
C ASN A 302 -2.83 6.68 0.27
N HIS A 303 -2.00 7.31 -0.56
CA HIS A 303 -1.47 8.65 -0.33
C HIS A 303 -2.39 9.79 -0.78
N GLU A 304 -3.48 9.53 -1.51
CA GLU A 304 -4.43 10.56 -1.97
C GLU A 304 -5.25 11.19 -0.84
N ALA A 305 -5.52 10.42 0.23
CA ALA A 305 -6.21 10.94 1.40
C ALA A 305 -5.29 11.81 2.28
N ALA A 306 -5.90 12.74 3.00
CA ALA A 306 -5.25 13.48 4.08
C ALA A 306 -6.14 13.44 5.32
N PRO A 307 -5.71 12.78 6.41
CA PRO A 307 -4.40 12.07 6.55
C PRO A 307 -4.24 10.83 5.65
N CYS A 308 -2.98 10.45 5.37
CA CYS A 308 -2.62 9.26 4.57
C CYS A 308 -3.31 7.99 5.11
N ASN A 309 -3.71 7.08 4.22
CA ASN A 309 -4.42 5.81 4.50
C ASN A 309 -5.84 5.90 5.06
N LEU A 310 -6.31 7.07 5.48
CA LEU A 310 -7.58 7.20 6.17
C LEU A 310 -8.75 7.36 5.20
N TYR A 311 -9.44 6.25 4.95
CA TYR A 311 -10.64 6.20 4.11
C TYR A 311 -11.86 5.82 4.95
N PRO A 312 -12.62 6.82 5.45
CA PRO A 312 -13.77 6.58 6.31
C PRO A 312 -14.91 5.91 5.54
N THR A 313 -15.63 5.02 6.21
CA THR A 313 -16.91 4.49 5.72
C THR A 313 -18.06 5.46 6.02
N PRO A 314 -19.21 5.40 5.31
CA PRO A 314 -20.31 6.36 5.49
C PRO A 314 -20.91 6.46 6.90
N ASN A 315 -20.63 5.48 7.77
CA ASN A 315 -21.06 5.50 9.16
C ASN A 315 -20.23 6.48 10.02
N ILE A 316 -19.06 6.91 9.55
CA ILE A 316 -18.21 7.91 10.18
C ILE A 316 -18.65 9.29 9.68
N ARG A 317 -19.16 10.12 10.59
CA ARG A 317 -19.75 11.43 10.25
C ARG A 317 -18.79 12.61 10.45
N THR A 318 -17.75 12.41 11.24
CA THR A 318 -16.74 13.40 11.62
C THR A 318 -15.73 13.66 10.52
N ASP A 319 -15.51 12.67 9.66
CA ASP A 319 -14.60 12.75 8.52
C ASP A 319 -15.33 12.35 7.23
N ASN A 320 -15.66 13.36 6.42
CA ASN A 320 -16.30 13.15 5.12
C ASN A 320 -15.23 13.15 4.02
N ILE A 321 -15.11 12.03 3.30
CA ILE A 321 -14.15 11.81 2.21
C ILE A 321 -14.60 12.33 0.83
N SER A 322 -15.83 12.86 0.72
CA SER A 322 -16.40 13.40 -0.54
C SER A 322 -15.48 14.38 -1.26
N TRP A 323 -14.76 15.25 -0.54
CA TRP A 323 -13.80 16.19 -1.13
C TRP A 323 -12.78 15.50 -2.04
N LEU A 324 -12.37 14.28 -1.69
CA LEU A 324 -11.44 13.48 -2.48
C LEU A 324 -12.17 12.77 -3.61
N TYR A 325 -13.28 12.09 -3.31
CA TYR A 325 -13.99 11.28 -4.30
C TYR A 325 -14.59 12.12 -5.44
N GLU A 326 -15.09 13.32 -5.14
CA GLU A 326 -15.52 14.29 -6.16
C GLU A 326 -14.35 14.74 -7.05
N ALA A 327 -13.17 14.99 -6.45
CA ALA A 327 -11.97 15.38 -7.19
C ALA A 327 -11.44 14.24 -8.07
N LEU A 328 -11.49 13.00 -7.58
CA LEU A 328 -11.16 11.80 -8.35
C LEU A 328 -12.14 11.59 -9.51
N ALA A 329 -13.45 11.66 -9.27
CA ALA A 329 -14.47 11.53 -10.31
C ALA A 329 -14.27 12.57 -11.42
N ASN A 330 -14.07 13.84 -11.04
CA ASN A 330 -13.81 14.93 -11.99
C ASN A 330 -12.52 14.69 -12.80
N SER A 331 -11.44 14.29 -12.13
CA SER A 331 -10.16 14.07 -12.79
C SER A 331 -10.18 12.86 -13.71
N TRP A 332 -10.72 11.73 -13.26
CA TRP A 332 -10.72 10.48 -14.03
C TRP A 332 -11.65 10.55 -15.24
N ILE A 333 -12.80 11.22 -15.14
CA ILE A 333 -13.67 11.50 -16.30
C ILE A 333 -12.97 12.41 -17.30
N LYS A 334 -12.25 13.45 -16.82
CA LYS A 334 -11.43 14.30 -17.69
C LYS A 334 -10.31 13.51 -18.40
N LEU A 335 -9.78 12.47 -17.75
CA LEU A 335 -8.80 11.54 -18.32
C LEU A 335 -9.43 10.42 -19.17
N GLY A 336 -10.72 10.54 -19.51
CA GLY A 336 -11.37 9.70 -20.51
C GLY A 336 -12.24 8.57 -19.96
N LEU A 337 -12.47 8.49 -18.65
CA LEU A 337 -13.49 7.57 -18.13
C LEU A 337 -14.90 8.01 -18.55
N PRO A 338 -15.80 7.05 -18.87
CA PRO A 338 -17.21 7.32 -19.12
C PRO A 338 -17.89 8.02 -17.94
N ALA A 339 -18.80 8.96 -18.23
CA ALA A 339 -19.44 9.80 -17.22
C ALA A 339 -20.38 9.02 -16.26
N ASP A 340 -20.89 7.87 -16.68
CA ASP A 340 -21.71 6.94 -15.88
C ASP A 340 -20.91 6.24 -14.77
N THR A 341 -19.57 6.27 -14.81
CA THR A 341 -18.72 5.79 -13.70
C THR A 341 -18.76 6.71 -12.47
N ARG A 342 -19.23 7.96 -12.63
CA ARG A 342 -19.20 8.99 -11.57
C ARG A 342 -19.82 8.51 -10.27
N ASP A 343 -21.04 7.96 -10.32
CA ASP A 343 -21.80 7.64 -9.11
C ASP A 343 -21.08 6.60 -8.23
N SER A 344 -20.45 5.59 -8.84
CA SER A 344 -19.67 4.60 -8.09
C SER A 344 -18.35 5.18 -7.57
N ILE A 345 -17.70 6.07 -8.34
CA ILE A 345 -16.50 6.77 -7.90
C ILE A 345 -16.80 7.68 -6.70
N GLU A 346 -17.86 8.48 -6.75
CA GLU A 346 -18.28 9.36 -5.66
C GLU A 346 -18.78 8.59 -4.44
N ARG A 347 -19.30 7.36 -4.64
CA ARG A 347 -19.70 6.47 -3.54
C ARG A 347 -18.51 5.85 -2.80
N GLY A 348 -17.46 5.44 -3.50
CA GLY A 348 -16.41 4.61 -2.90
C GLY A 348 -15.06 4.56 -3.61
N ALA A 349 -14.84 5.38 -4.63
CA ALA A 349 -13.66 5.38 -5.50
C ALA A 349 -13.34 4.01 -6.14
N PHE A 350 -14.38 3.23 -6.42
CA PHE A 350 -14.33 2.01 -7.24
C PHE A 350 -15.38 2.11 -8.35
N TYR A 351 -15.14 1.46 -9.48
CA TYR A 351 -16.05 1.50 -10.64
C TYR A 351 -15.77 0.35 -11.61
N THR A 352 -16.66 0.15 -12.56
CA THR A 352 -16.43 -0.73 -13.71
C THR A 352 -16.79 -0.02 -15.01
N THR A 353 -16.14 -0.43 -16.10
CA THR A 353 -16.46 0.04 -17.45
C THR A 353 -16.06 -1.02 -18.47
N LEU A 354 -16.70 -1.01 -19.64
CA LEU A 354 -16.24 -1.77 -20.79
C LEU A 354 -15.06 -1.03 -21.44
N VAL A 355 -13.94 -1.71 -21.65
CA VAL A 355 -12.71 -1.17 -22.24
C VAL A 355 -12.71 -1.36 -23.76
N ARG A 356 -13.09 -2.57 -24.18
CA ARG A 356 -13.31 -3.02 -25.55
C ARG A 356 -14.47 -4.02 -25.54
N PRO A 357 -15.14 -4.30 -26.67
CA PRO A 357 -16.10 -5.40 -26.75
C PRO A 357 -15.51 -6.69 -26.16
N GLY A 358 -16.18 -7.28 -25.17
CA GLY A 358 -15.70 -8.49 -24.49
C GLY A 358 -14.61 -8.29 -23.43
N LEU A 359 -14.09 -7.06 -23.21
CA LEU A 359 -13.16 -6.75 -22.11
C LEU A 359 -13.75 -5.70 -21.17
N ARG A 360 -14.06 -6.11 -19.95
CA ARG A 360 -14.47 -5.24 -18.83
C ARG A 360 -13.30 -4.96 -17.90
N LEU A 361 -13.23 -3.74 -17.40
CA LEU A 361 -12.33 -3.38 -16.31
C LEU A 361 -13.12 -3.15 -15.03
N ILE A 362 -12.57 -3.62 -13.92
CA ILE A 362 -13.07 -3.37 -12.56
C ILE A 362 -11.94 -2.73 -11.76
N SER A 363 -12.14 -1.48 -11.33
CA SER A 363 -11.22 -0.76 -10.46
C SER A 363 -11.70 -0.84 -9.03
N LEU A 364 -10.84 -1.32 -8.14
CA LEU A 364 -11.11 -1.49 -6.71
C LEU A 364 -10.40 -0.42 -5.88
N ASN A 365 -11.09 0.07 -4.86
CA ASN A 365 -10.51 0.85 -3.79
C ASN A 365 -9.96 -0.09 -2.72
N MET A 366 -8.66 -0.38 -2.84
CA MET A 366 -7.96 -1.32 -1.94
C MET A 366 -7.71 -0.73 -0.55
N ASN A 367 -7.95 0.57 -0.32
CA ASN A 367 -7.86 1.16 1.03
C ASN A 367 -8.92 0.60 2.00
N TYR A 368 -10.00 0.02 1.47
CA TYR A 368 -11.00 -0.69 2.26
C TYR A 368 -10.60 -2.11 2.67
N CYS A 369 -9.44 -2.58 2.22
CA CYS A 369 -8.83 -3.80 2.73
C CYS A 369 -7.59 -3.52 3.58
N SER A 370 -7.01 -2.32 3.51
CA SER A 370 -5.71 -2.01 4.10
C SER A 370 -5.76 -2.00 5.63
N ARG A 371 -4.75 -2.61 6.26
CA ARG A 371 -4.59 -2.55 7.73
C ARG A 371 -4.25 -1.15 8.22
N GLU A 372 -3.69 -0.31 7.34
CA GLU A 372 -3.30 1.05 7.67
C GLU A 372 -4.50 2.01 7.71
N ASN A 373 -5.66 1.58 7.21
CA ASN A 373 -6.91 2.32 7.31
C ASN A 373 -7.59 2.06 8.67
N PHE A 374 -7.26 2.89 9.67
CA PHE A 374 -7.75 2.72 11.03
C PHE A 374 -9.26 2.84 11.21
N TRP A 375 -9.97 3.44 10.26
CA TRP A 375 -11.42 3.46 10.26
C TRP A 375 -12.03 2.04 10.21
N LEU A 376 -11.31 1.07 9.63
CA LEU A 376 -11.75 -0.32 9.57
C LEU A 376 -11.75 -1.00 10.94
N LEU A 377 -11.04 -0.48 11.94
CA LEU A 377 -11.10 -0.99 13.32
C LEU A 377 -12.47 -0.77 13.98
N ILE A 378 -13.32 0.08 13.41
CA ILE A 378 -14.73 0.23 13.83
C ILE A 378 -15.58 -0.90 13.23
N ASN A 379 -15.43 -1.17 11.94
CA ASN A 379 -16.07 -2.28 11.26
C ASN A 379 -15.28 -2.69 10.01
N THR A 380 -14.79 -3.92 9.99
CA THR A 380 -14.00 -4.49 8.89
C THR A 380 -14.85 -5.23 7.86
N THR A 381 -16.17 -5.38 8.09
CA THR A 381 -17.06 -6.21 7.27
C THR A 381 -17.37 -5.52 5.95
N ASP A 382 -16.86 -6.08 4.86
CA ASP A 382 -17.02 -5.63 3.46
C ASP A 382 -17.36 -4.14 3.32
N PRO A 383 -16.40 -3.22 3.58
CA PRO A 383 -16.69 -1.79 3.57
C PRO A 383 -17.31 -1.35 2.24
N LEU A 384 -18.42 -0.62 2.32
CA LEU A 384 -19.28 -0.21 1.20
C LEU A 384 -19.93 -1.35 0.39
N GLY A 385 -19.77 -2.61 0.81
CA GLY A 385 -20.21 -3.78 0.05
C GLY A 385 -19.36 -4.03 -1.18
N GLN A 386 -18.09 -3.60 -1.18
CA GLN A 386 -17.23 -3.63 -2.37
C GLN A 386 -16.97 -5.04 -2.91
N LEU A 387 -16.73 -6.04 -2.05
CA LEU A 387 -16.55 -7.42 -2.51
C LEU A 387 -17.87 -8.02 -3.00
N GLN A 388 -18.99 -7.70 -2.35
CA GLN A 388 -20.30 -8.13 -2.84
C GLN A 388 -20.62 -7.50 -4.21
N TRP A 389 -20.27 -6.23 -4.41
CA TRP A 389 -20.36 -5.53 -5.68
C TRP A 389 -19.43 -6.14 -6.75
N LEU A 390 -18.21 -6.53 -6.38
CA LEU A 390 -17.27 -7.23 -7.27
C LEU A 390 -17.86 -8.55 -7.76
N ILE A 391 -18.47 -9.36 -6.88
CA ILE A 391 -19.14 -10.61 -7.25
C ILE A 391 -20.26 -10.36 -8.27
N GLN A 392 -21.07 -9.31 -8.07
CA GLN A 392 -22.15 -8.98 -8.99
C GLN A 392 -21.62 -8.69 -10.40
N TRP A 393 -20.54 -7.92 -10.52
CA TRP A 393 -19.96 -7.59 -11.82
C TRP A 393 -19.16 -8.71 -12.46
N LEU A 394 -18.48 -9.55 -11.67
CA LEU A 394 -17.84 -10.76 -12.19
C LEU A 394 -18.87 -11.78 -12.68
N GLN A 395 -20.00 -11.93 -11.98
CA GLN A 395 -21.09 -12.76 -12.47
C GLN A 395 -21.71 -12.18 -13.74
N TYR A 396 -21.92 -10.86 -13.79
CA TYR A 396 -22.41 -10.19 -14.99
C TYR A 396 -21.48 -10.45 -16.18
N ALA A 397 -20.17 -10.33 -15.99
CA ALA A 397 -19.19 -10.60 -17.04
C ALA A 397 -19.19 -12.08 -17.47
N GLU A 398 -19.25 -13.02 -16.52
CA GLU A 398 -19.39 -14.46 -16.82
C GLU A 398 -20.65 -14.76 -17.65
N ASP A 399 -21.77 -14.12 -17.32
CA ASP A 399 -23.05 -14.30 -18.01
C ASP A 399 -23.08 -13.69 -19.43
N ASN A 400 -22.22 -12.69 -19.68
CA ASN A 400 -22.11 -12.00 -20.97
C ASN A 400 -20.86 -12.40 -21.75
N GLU A 401 -20.15 -13.46 -21.33
CA GLU A 401 -18.93 -13.96 -21.96
C GLU A 401 -17.81 -12.90 -22.08
N GLU A 402 -17.79 -11.94 -21.15
CA GLU A 402 -16.75 -10.91 -21.05
C GLU A 402 -15.55 -11.42 -20.24
N LYS A 403 -14.36 -10.99 -20.61
CA LYS A 403 -13.14 -11.08 -19.80
C LYS A 403 -13.01 -9.86 -18.90
N VAL A 404 -12.36 -10.05 -17.76
CA VAL A 404 -12.22 -9.01 -16.73
C VAL A 404 -10.76 -8.75 -16.40
N HIS A 405 -10.37 -7.49 -16.47
CA HIS A 405 -9.16 -6.97 -15.82
C HIS A 405 -9.52 -6.27 -14.52
N ILE A 406 -8.84 -6.67 -13.44
CA ILE A 406 -8.98 -6.02 -12.13
C ILE A 406 -7.79 -5.09 -11.94
N ILE A 407 -8.05 -3.84 -11.56
CA ILE A 407 -7.00 -2.92 -11.14
C ILE A 407 -7.25 -2.46 -9.70
N GLY A 408 -6.17 -2.22 -8.96
CA GLY A 408 -6.22 -1.68 -7.60
C GLY A 408 -4.87 -1.10 -7.23
N HIS A 409 -4.76 -0.48 -6.05
CA HIS A 409 -3.46 0.02 -5.59
C HIS A 409 -2.69 -1.02 -4.75
N HIS A 410 -3.14 -1.30 -3.52
CA HIS A 410 -2.53 -2.34 -2.69
C HIS A 410 -2.72 -3.72 -3.33
N PRO A 411 -1.68 -4.59 -3.33
CA PRO A 411 -1.87 -5.98 -3.70
C PRO A 411 -2.71 -6.73 -2.65
N PRO A 412 -3.50 -7.76 -3.03
CA PRO A 412 -4.38 -8.49 -2.11
C PRO A 412 -3.69 -9.11 -0.89
N ARG A 413 -2.40 -9.46 -1.00
CA ARG A 413 -1.60 -9.98 0.12
C ARG A 413 -1.40 -8.98 1.27
N SER A 414 -1.54 -7.68 1.00
CA SER A 414 -1.40 -6.60 2.00
C SER A 414 -2.71 -6.29 2.73
N CYS A 415 -3.81 -6.94 2.35
CA CYS A 415 -5.11 -6.73 2.95
C CYS A 415 -5.26 -7.38 4.33
N LEU A 416 -6.26 -6.92 5.10
CA LEU A 416 -6.79 -7.61 6.27
C LEU A 416 -7.20 -9.03 5.88
N ALA A 417 -6.91 -10.00 6.75
CA ALA A 417 -7.06 -11.42 6.44
C ALA A 417 -8.46 -11.76 5.92
N SER A 418 -9.54 -11.42 6.63
CA SER A 418 -10.90 -11.74 6.18
C SER A 418 -11.23 -11.20 4.79
N TRP A 419 -10.77 -9.98 4.48
CA TRP A 419 -10.95 -9.40 3.15
C TRP A 419 -10.16 -10.18 2.10
N GLY A 420 -8.86 -10.41 2.36
CA GLY A 420 -7.96 -11.14 1.45
C GLY A 420 -8.43 -12.57 1.17
N TRP A 421 -8.94 -13.28 2.18
CA TRP A 421 -9.49 -14.62 2.03
C TRP A 421 -10.79 -14.64 1.21
N ASN A 422 -11.68 -13.66 1.40
CA ASN A 422 -12.88 -13.55 0.55
C ASN A 422 -12.51 -13.17 -0.89
N PHE A 423 -11.59 -12.24 -1.09
CA PHE A 423 -11.10 -11.89 -2.42
C PHE A 423 -10.47 -13.11 -3.12
N TYR A 424 -9.67 -13.90 -2.40
CA TYR A 424 -9.07 -15.12 -2.91
C TYR A 424 -10.12 -16.15 -3.40
N LYS A 425 -11.23 -16.31 -2.64
CA LYS A 425 -12.39 -17.14 -3.03
C LYS A 425 -13.08 -16.61 -4.29
N ILE A 426 -13.22 -15.28 -4.39
CA ILE A 426 -13.82 -14.63 -5.57
C ILE A 426 -12.98 -14.89 -6.81
N VAL A 427 -11.66 -14.71 -6.72
CA VAL A 427 -10.73 -15.01 -7.82
C VAL A 427 -10.84 -16.48 -8.23
N ASN A 428 -10.88 -17.40 -7.26
CA ASN A 428 -11.07 -18.83 -7.52
C ASN A 428 -12.41 -19.15 -8.19
N ARG A 429 -13.52 -18.51 -7.78
CA ARG A 429 -14.84 -18.74 -8.38
C ARG A 429 -14.89 -18.28 -9.84
N TYR A 430 -14.21 -17.19 -10.17
CA TYR A 430 -14.28 -16.53 -11.48
C TYR A 430 -13.00 -16.69 -12.31
N GLU A 431 -12.25 -17.78 -12.12
CA GLU A 431 -10.97 -18.05 -12.79
C GLU A 431 -11.04 -18.06 -14.33
N ASN A 432 -12.20 -18.37 -14.92
CA ASN A 432 -12.40 -18.34 -16.37
C ASN A 432 -12.69 -16.93 -16.91
N THR A 433 -13.12 -16.03 -16.03
CA THR A 433 -13.61 -14.68 -16.37
C THR A 433 -12.50 -13.64 -16.15
N ILE A 434 -11.72 -13.77 -15.08
CA ILE A 434 -10.61 -12.87 -14.79
C ILE A 434 -9.42 -13.22 -15.70
N ALA A 435 -9.01 -12.27 -16.54
CA ALA A 435 -7.90 -12.42 -17.49
C ALA A 435 -6.63 -11.67 -17.07
N GLY A 436 -6.69 -10.86 -16.02
CA GLY A 436 -5.54 -10.11 -15.51
C GLY A 436 -5.86 -9.31 -14.26
N GLN A 437 -4.84 -9.12 -13.42
CA GLN A 437 -4.93 -8.26 -12.24
C GLN A 437 -3.67 -7.38 -12.14
N PHE A 438 -3.84 -6.09 -11.86
CA PHE A 438 -2.77 -5.09 -11.92
C PHE A 438 -2.82 -4.17 -10.70
N TYR A 439 -1.71 -4.10 -9.98
CA TYR A 439 -1.56 -3.36 -8.73
C TYR A 439 -0.27 -2.53 -8.72
N GLY A 440 -0.06 -1.75 -7.66
CA GLY A 440 1.19 -1.04 -7.42
C GLY A 440 1.55 -1.16 -5.95
N HIS A 441 1.73 -0.02 -5.28
CA HIS A 441 1.90 0.14 -3.84
C HIS A 441 3.22 -0.39 -3.28
N THR A 442 3.74 -1.51 -3.81
CA THR A 442 4.97 -2.14 -3.33
C THR A 442 6.22 -1.50 -3.92
N HIS A 443 6.08 -0.63 -4.92
CA HIS A 443 7.12 0.12 -5.62
C HIS A 443 8.14 -0.74 -6.39
N TYR A 444 8.32 -2.00 -6.01
CA TYR A 444 9.15 -3.01 -6.64
C TYR A 444 8.47 -3.64 -7.86
N ASP A 445 9.25 -4.31 -8.69
CA ASP A 445 8.71 -5.14 -9.77
C ASP A 445 8.39 -6.54 -9.22
N GLU A 446 7.10 -6.88 -9.12
CA GLU A 446 6.67 -8.14 -8.52
C GLU A 446 5.47 -8.76 -9.25
N PHE A 447 5.24 -10.03 -8.92
CA PHE A 447 4.02 -10.74 -9.28
C PHE A 447 3.51 -11.56 -8.08
N LEU A 448 2.25 -11.97 -8.14
CA LEU A 448 1.56 -12.69 -7.08
C LEU A 448 0.70 -13.81 -7.67
N MET A 449 0.97 -15.03 -7.25
CA MET A 449 0.30 -16.25 -7.71
C MET A 449 -0.95 -16.56 -6.88
N PHE A 450 -2.01 -16.97 -7.55
CA PHE A 450 -3.21 -17.53 -6.95
C PHE A 450 -3.35 -18.99 -7.35
N TYR A 451 -3.62 -19.83 -6.36
CA TYR A 451 -3.80 -21.26 -6.51
C TYR A 451 -5.22 -21.70 -6.17
N ASP A 452 -5.61 -22.86 -6.71
CA ASP A 452 -6.89 -23.50 -6.41
C ASP A 452 -7.06 -23.72 -4.90
N GLU A 453 -8.22 -23.40 -4.35
CA GLU A 453 -8.45 -23.51 -2.90
C GLU A 453 -8.42 -24.95 -2.37
N VAL A 454 -8.71 -25.94 -3.21
CA VAL A 454 -8.82 -27.35 -2.80
C VAL A 454 -7.44 -28.00 -2.74
N ASP A 455 -6.65 -27.86 -3.80
CA ASP A 455 -5.33 -28.52 -3.90
C ASP A 455 -4.13 -27.63 -3.56
N GLN A 456 -4.31 -26.29 -3.58
CA GLN A 456 -3.27 -25.27 -3.39
C GLN A 456 -2.02 -25.47 -4.26
N LYS A 457 -2.21 -26.07 -5.44
CA LYS A 457 -1.12 -26.43 -6.38
C LYS A 457 -1.40 -25.96 -7.80
N ARG A 458 -2.66 -26.04 -8.25
CA ARG A 458 -3.03 -25.60 -9.60
C ARG A 458 -3.11 -24.07 -9.64
N PRO A 459 -2.30 -23.38 -10.46
CA PRO A 459 -2.41 -21.93 -10.58
C PRO A 459 -3.72 -21.58 -11.29
N VAL A 460 -4.49 -20.65 -10.71
CA VAL A 460 -5.81 -20.22 -11.23
C VAL A 460 -5.80 -18.78 -11.75
N SER A 461 -4.89 -17.95 -11.23
CA SER A 461 -4.77 -16.55 -11.59
C SER A 461 -3.41 -16.04 -11.13
N MET A 462 -3.11 -14.82 -11.53
CA MET A 462 -1.92 -14.09 -11.15
C MET A 462 -2.22 -12.60 -11.13
N ALA A 463 -1.40 -11.85 -10.39
CA ALA A 463 -1.46 -10.40 -10.33
C ALA A 463 -0.07 -9.81 -10.53
N TYR A 464 0.01 -8.71 -11.27
CA TYR A 464 1.23 -7.94 -11.44
C TYR A 464 1.23 -6.75 -10.50
N MET A 465 2.36 -6.49 -9.84
CA MET A 465 2.62 -5.22 -9.19
C MET A 465 3.58 -4.44 -10.08
N GLY A 466 3.10 -3.31 -10.59
CA GLY A 466 3.87 -2.45 -11.47
C GLY A 466 5.00 -1.74 -10.69
N PRO A 467 6.16 -1.54 -11.33
CA PRO A 467 7.25 -0.77 -10.76
C PRO A 467 6.83 0.68 -10.53
N SER A 468 7.26 1.26 -9.39
CA SER A 468 7.01 2.67 -9.10
C SER A 468 7.76 3.61 -10.05
N LEU A 469 7.14 4.75 -10.34
CA LEU A 469 7.82 5.86 -11.03
C LEU A 469 8.70 6.65 -10.04
N THR A 470 8.38 6.67 -8.75
CA THR A 470 9.25 7.26 -7.71
C THR A 470 10.55 6.48 -7.47
N THR A 471 11.53 7.17 -6.88
CA THR A 471 12.78 6.59 -6.34
C THR A 471 12.60 6.05 -4.94
N SER A 472 11.55 6.46 -4.21
CA SER A 472 11.39 6.12 -2.80
C SER A 472 11.21 4.61 -2.63
N SER A 473 12.06 3.91 -1.91
CA SER A 473 13.45 4.31 -1.62
C SER A 473 14.38 3.30 -2.26
N TYR A 474 15.56 3.77 -2.67
CA TYR A 474 16.62 2.93 -3.20
C TYR A 474 16.24 2.20 -4.49
N LEU A 475 15.64 2.94 -5.44
CA LEU A 475 15.13 2.39 -6.68
C LEU A 475 15.38 3.35 -7.85
N ASN A 476 15.61 2.83 -9.05
CA ASN A 476 15.49 3.64 -10.26
C ASN A 476 14.01 3.98 -10.52
N PRO A 477 13.66 5.17 -11.02
CA PRO A 477 12.33 5.44 -11.59
C PRO A 477 12.02 4.47 -12.73
N GLY A 478 10.80 3.94 -12.82
CA GLY A 478 10.41 3.06 -13.93
C GLY A 478 8.92 3.06 -14.26
N TYR A 479 8.59 2.47 -15.40
CA TYR A 479 7.22 2.17 -15.82
C TYR A 479 7.17 0.84 -16.57
N ARG A 480 5.96 0.27 -16.71
CA ARG A 480 5.73 -1.03 -17.35
C ARG A 480 4.79 -0.90 -18.54
N ILE A 481 5.04 -1.67 -19.60
CA ILE A 481 4.12 -1.86 -20.72
C ILE A 481 3.74 -3.33 -20.80
N TYR A 482 2.45 -3.62 -20.89
CA TYR A 482 1.93 -4.96 -21.16
C TYR A 482 1.52 -5.08 -22.62
N SER A 483 1.88 -6.18 -23.27
CA SER A 483 1.23 -6.62 -24.50
C SER A 483 0.16 -7.63 -24.11
N ILE A 484 -1.10 -7.32 -24.38
CA ILE A 484 -2.24 -8.20 -24.09
C ILE A 484 -2.87 -8.66 -25.41
N ASP A 485 -3.55 -9.81 -25.34
CA ASP A 485 -4.33 -10.33 -26.45
C ASP A 485 -5.40 -9.31 -26.89
N GLY A 486 -5.52 -9.09 -28.20
CA GLY A 486 -6.20 -7.92 -28.74
C GLY A 486 -7.69 -8.13 -29.00
N GLU A 487 -8.29 -7.24 -29.79
CA GLU A 487 -9.73 -7.26 -30.05
C GLU A 487 -10.08 -8.15 -31.26
N TYR A 488 -10.69 -9.30 -30.99
CA TYR A 488 -11.27 -10.21 -31.98
C TYR A 488 -12.23 -11.20 -31.28
N PRO A 489 -13.10 -11.90 -32.02
CA PRO A 489 -14.01 -12.89 -31.43
C PRO A 489 -13.27 -13.96 -30.62
N GLU A 490 -13.77 -14.27 -29.42
CA GLU A 490 -13.15 -15.24 -28.51
C GLU A 490 -11.74 -14.87 -28.01
N SER A 491 -11.36 -13.59 -28.08
CA SER A 491 -10.10 -13.10 -27.49
C SER A 491 -9.99 -13.46 -26.01
N SER A 492 -8.79 -13.87 -25.61
CA SER A 492 -8.51 -14.24 -24.23
C SER A 492 -8.33 -13.02 -23.34
N TYR A 493 -7.92 -11.89 -23.92
CA TYR A 493 -7.46 -10.66 -23.27
C TYR A 493 -6.35 -10.84 -22.23
N TRP A 494 -5.73 -12.01 -22.12
CA TRP A 494 -4.64 -12.25 -21.18
C TRP A 494 -3.38 -11.48 -21.57
N VAL A 495 -2.53 -11.23 -20.57
CA VAL A 495 -1.18 -10.69 -20.80
C VAL A 495 -0.35 -11.73 -21.55
N LEU A 496 0.19 -11.32 -22.70
CA LEU A 496 1.06 -12.13 -23.54
C LEU A 496 2.52 -11.90 -23.23
N ASP A 497 2.91 -10.65 -22.95
CA ASP A 497 4.25 -10.27 -22.52
C ASP A 497 4.22 -8.96 -21.74
N HIS A 498 5.32 -8.63 -21.06
CA HIS A 498 5.51 -7.28 -20.52
C HIS A 498 6.96 -6.84 -20.53
N ARG A 499 7.13 -5.52 -20.66
CA ARG A 499 8.42 -4.84 -20.73
C ARG A 499 8.51 -3.78 -19.64
N THR A 500 9.63 -3.74 -18.92
CA THR A 500 9.91 -2.69 -17.94
C THR A 500 10.98 -1.75 -18.47
N VAL A 501 10.74 -0.44 -18.34
CA VAL A 501 11.69 0.61 -18.72
C VAL A 501 12.03 1.41 -17.47
N ILE A 502 13.31 1.65 -17.26
CA ILE A 502 13.82 2.44 -16.12
C ILE A 502 14.64 3.63 -16.57
N MET A 503 14.65 4.68 -15.75
CA MET A 503 15.63 5.76 -15.88
C MET A 503 16.84 5.44 -15.01
N ASN A 504 18.03 5.28 -15.61
CA ASN A 504 19.26 5.06 -14.86
C ASN A 504 19.65 6.34 -14.13
N LEU A 505 19.29 6.42 -12.85
CA LEU A 505 19.42 7.63 -12.06
C LEU A 505 20.89 7.99 -11.79
N THR A 506 21.76 6.98 -11.67
CA THR A 506 23.21 7.17 -11.50
C THR A 506 23.80 7.88 -12.71
N ALA A 507 23.58 7.33 -13.91
CA ALA A 507 24.09 7.90 -15.14
C ALA A 507 23.44 9.26 -15.42
N SER A 508 22.13 9.37 -15.19
CA SER A 508 21.39 10.60 -15.46
C SER A 508 21.88 11.77 -14.60
N ASN A 509 22.15 11.53 -13.31
CA ASN A 509 22.73 12.55 -12.44
C ASN A 509 24.21 12.84 -12.74
N LEU A 510 24.99 11.83 -13.18
CA LEU A 510 26.40 12.00 -13.53
C LEU A 510 26.59 12.86 -14.79
N TYR A 511 25.81 12.60 -15.84
CA TYR A 511 25.91 13.29 -17.11
C TYR A 511 24.96 14.49 -17.23
N ASN A 512 24.08 14.69 -16.26
CA ASN A 512 23.04 15.72 -16.26
C ASN A 512 22.13 15.64 -17.52
N GLU A 513 21.81 14.41 -17.92
CA GLU A 513 20.97 14.06 -19.07
C GLU A 513 20.00 12.95 -18.66
N THR A 514 18.92 12.74 -19.40
CA THR A 514 17.99 11.64 -19.10
C THR A 514 18.39 10.37 -19.84
N ILE A 515 18.81 9.34 -19.10
CA ILE A 515 19.26 8.07 -19.66
C ILE A 515 18.26 6.98 -19.29
N PHE A 516 17.52 6.51 -20.29
CA PHE A 516 16.54 5.44 -20.17
C PHE A 516 17.13 4.12 -20.64
N ILE A 517 16.72 3.04 -19.99
CA ILE A 517 17.14 1.66 -20.28
C ILE A 517 15.89 0.81 -20.36
N ASP A 518 15.76 0.06 -21.45
CA ASP A 518 14.85 -1.07 -21.53
C ASP A 518 15.41 -2.15 -20.60
N GLU A 519 14.82 -2.29 -19.43
CA GLU A 519 15.37 -3.11 -18.36
C GLU A 519 15.27 -4.59 -18.73
N TYR A 520 14.07 -5.05 -19.08
CA TYR A 520 13.83 -6.39 -19.58
C TYR A 520 12.46 -6.57 -20.22
N ASP A 521 12.39 -7.58 -21.09
CA ASP A 521 11.16 -8.23 -21.53
C ASP A 521 11.01 -9.56 -20.77
N ALA A 522 9.83 -9.82 -20.20
CA ALA A 522 9.66 -10.91 -19.23
C ALA A 522 9.87 -12.30 -19.84
N ARG A 523 9.33 -12.54 -21.02
CA ARG A 523 9.48 -13.83 -21.70
C ARG A 523 10.92 -14.12 -22.07
N ASP A 524 11.61 -13.12 -22.59
CA ASP A 524 13.02 -13.25 -23.00
C ASP A 524 13.92 -13.44 -21.77
N ALA A 525 13.71 -12.65 -20.71
CA ALA A 525 14.57 -12.69 -19.53
C ALA A 525 14.41 -13.97 -18.69
N TYR A 526 13.19 -14.51 -18.62
CA TYR A 526 12.89 -15.70 -17.80
C TYR A 526 12.72 -16.98 -18.62
N GLU A 527 12.97 -16.91 -19.93
CA GLU A 527 12.82 -18.01 -20.88
C GLU A 527 11.41 -18.65 -20.80
N MET A 528 10.39 -17.79 -20.90
CA MET A 528 8.98 -18.19 -20.78
C MET A 528 8.27 -18.17 -22.13
N GLU A 529 7.48 -19.21 -22.41
CA GLU A 529 6.72 -19.30 -23.66
C GLU A 529 5.58 -18.29 -23.69
N ASN A 530 4.86 -18.12 -22.58
CA ASN A 530 3.79 -17.14 -22.38
C ASN A 530 3.84 -16.64 -20.94
N LEU A 531 2.95 -15.70 -20.60
CA LEU A 531 2.81 -15.16 -19.25
C LEU A 531 1.52 -15.62 -18.55
N PHE A 532 1.00 -16.80 -18.86
CA PHE A 532 -0.19 -17.34 -18.19
C PHE A 532 0.14 -17.91 -16.81
N PRO A 533 -0.87 -18.15 -15.94
CA PRO A 533 -0.63 -18.61 -14.58
C PRO A 533 0.23 -19.88 -14.49
N ASN A 534 0.12 -20.78 -15.47
CA ASN A 534 0.94 -21.99 -15.51
C ASN A 534 2.43 -21.70 -15.78
N ASP A 535 2.74 -20.74 -16.66
CA ASP A 535 4.12 -20.35 -16.97
C ASP A 535 4.81 -19.68 -15.79
N TRP A 536 4.10 -18.79 -15.09
CA TRP A 536 4.63 -18.18 -13.86
C TRP A 536 4.80 -19.19 -12.74
N ASN A 537 3.90 -20.16 -12.63
CA ASN A 537 4.08 -21.27 -11.70
C ASN A 537 5.33 -22.11 -12.06
N ASN A 538 5.60 -22.33 -13.34
CA ASN A 538 6.84 -23.00 -13.78
C ASN A 538 8.08 -22.19 -13.39
N LEU A 539 8.05 -20.86 -13.52
CA LEU A 539 9.12 -19.98 -13.03
C LEU A 539 9.32 -20.11 -11.51
N VAL A 540 8.23 -20.10 -10.73
CA VAL A 540 8.28 -20.32 -9.27
C VAL A 540 8.93 -21.67 -8.94
N GLN A 541 8.57 -22.74 -9.67
CA GLN A 541 9.18 -24.05 -9.49
C GLN A 541 10.67 -24.06 -9.87
N LYS A 542 11.09 -23.34 -10.93
CA LYS A 542 12.51 -23.15 -11.26
C LYS A 542 13.24 -22.44 -10.11
N LEU A 543 12.68 -21.35 -9.59
CA LEU A 543 13.24 -20.59 -8.46
C LEU A 543 13.35 -21.40 -7.17
N GLN A 544 12.39 -22.30 -6.90
CA GLN A 544 12.47 -23.24 -5.77
C GLN A 544 13.66 -24.20 -5.85
N ASN A 545 14.19 -24.43 -7.05
CA ASN A 545 15.29 -25.35 -7.34
C ASN A 545 16.56 -24.62 -7.81
N ASP A 546 16.62 -23.28 -7.71
CA ASP A 546 17.74 -22.44 -8.14
C ASP A 546 18.86 -22.42 -7.09
N LEU A 547 19.57 -23.54 -6.96
CA LEU A 547 20.57 -23.75 -5.91
C LEU A 547 21.74 -22.75 -6.00
N ASP A 548 22.24 -22.45 -7.21
CA ASP A 548 23.31 -21.45 -7.35
C ASP A 548 22.81 -20.00 -7.18
N GLY A 549 21.50 -19.78 -7.27
CA GLY A 549 20.87 -18.49 -7.09
C GLY A 549 20.97 -17.55 -8.28
N THR A 550 21.37 -18.04 -9.45
CA THR A 550 21.57 -17.21 -10.63
C THR A 550 20.24 -16.63 -11.12
N LEU A 551 19.21 -17.48 -11.22
CA LEU A 551 17.89 -17.05 -11.69
C LEU A 551 17.22 -16.12 -10.67
N MET A 552 17.35 -16.42 -9.37
CA MET A 552 16.85 -15.56 -8.31
C MET A 552 17.63 -14.24 -8.23
N GLY A 553 18.92 -14.25 -8.54
CA GLY A 553 19.72 -13.03 -8.68
C GLY A 553 19.19 -12.13 -9.79
N LEU A 554 18.82 -12.71 -10.93
CA LEU A 554 18.18 -12.00 -12.04
C LEU A 554 16.81 -11.43 -11.66
N VAL A 555 15.95 -12.25 -11.03
CA VAL A 555 14.64 -11.80 -10.52
C VAL A 555 14.81 -10.68 -9.49
N TYR A 556 15.79 -10.80 -8.58
CA TYR A 556 16.06 -9.77 -7.59
C TYR A 556 16.56 -8.46 -8.21
N GLN A 557 17.38 -8.54 -9.28
CA GLN A 557 17.82 -7.36 -10.01
C GLN A 557 16.61 -6.59 -10.57
N TYR A 558 15.67 -7.26 -11.24
CA TYR A 558 14.49 -6.59 -11.79
C TYR A 558 13.51 -6.15 -10.70
N TYR A 559 13.35 -6.95 -9.65
CA TYR A 559 12.58 -6.58 -8.45
C TYR A 559 13.02 -5.22 -7.89
N THR A 560 14.34 -4.95 -7.82
CA THR A 560 14.89 -3.67 -7.37
C THR A 560 15.05 -2.63 -8.48
N LYS A 561 14.46 -2.82 -9.68
CA LYS A 561 14.61 -1.92 -10.83
C LYS A 561 16.07 -1.65 -11.18
N SER A 562 16.87 -2.72 -11.18
CA SER A 562 18.31 -2.74 -11.43
C SER A 562 19.09 -1.79 -10.52
N TYR A 563 18.56 -1.49 -9.34
CA TYR A 563 19.30 -0.79 -8.32
C TYR A 563 20.31 -1.72 -7.65
N ALA A 564 21.59 -1.40 -7.80
CA ALA A 564 22.69 -2.11 -7.17
C ALA A 564 23.21 -1.33 -5.94
N ASN A 565 22.82 -1.74 -4.73
CA ASN A 565 23.46 -1.28 -3.48
C ASN A 565 24.72 -2.07 -3.11
N GLY A 566 25.14 -3.03 -3.95
CA GLY A 566 26.28 -3.91 -3.67
C GLY A 566 25.97 -5.10 -2.76
N ASN A 567 24.75 -5.24 -2.25
CA ASN A 567 24.32 -6.41 -1.48
C ASN A 567 23.60 -7.40 -2.39
N GLN A 568 24.03 -8.66 -2.36
CA GLN A 568 23.32 -9.74 -3.02
C GLN A 568 22.17 -10.25 -2.13
N CYS A 569 21.07 -10.66 -2.75
CA CYS A 569 19.96 -11.31 -2.06
C CYS A 569 20.43 -12.66 -1.49
N ASP A 570 20.68 -12.66 -0.18
CA ASP A 570 21.10 -13.82 0.58
C ASP A 570 19.99 -14.88 0.67
N HIS A 571 20.31 -16.02 1.26
CA HIS A 571 19.38 -17.13 1.45
C HIS A 571 17.99 -16.72 1.98
N ASN A 572 18.00 -15.91 3.05
CA ASN A 572 16.77 -15.48 3.72
C ASN A 572 15.97 -14.55 2.82
N CYS A 573 16.65 -13.63 2.12
CA CYS A 573 16.06 -12.77 1.11
C CYS A 573 15.40 -13.59 -0.01
N ARG A 574 16.09 -14.60 -0.56
CA ARG A 574 15.55 -15.45 -1.65
C ARG A 574 14.30 -16.18 -1.22
N ARG A 575 14.33 -16.84 -0.05
CA ARG A 575 13.17 -17.54 0.53
C ARG A 575 12.02 -16.57 0.80
N GLY A 576 12.31 -15.40 1.36
CA GLY A 576 11.31 -14.38 1.66
C GLY A 576 10.63 -13.84 0.39
N LEU A 577 11.42 -13.52 -0.63
CA LEU A 577 10.92 -13.04 -1.92
C LEU A 577 10.06 -14.08 -2.62
N LEU A 578 10.53 -15.33 -2.69
CA LEU A 578 9.76 -16.44 -3.26
C LEU A 578 8.44 -16.69 -2.52
N CYS A 579 8.46 -16.62 -1.18
CA CYS A 579 7.26 -16.71 -0.35
C CYS A 579 6.29 -15.56 -0.65
N SER A 580 6.81 -14.34 -0.87
CA SER A 580 6.00 -13.18 -1.22
C SER A 580 5.26 -13.33 -2.56
N PHE A 581 5.82 -14.09 -3.51
CA PHE A 581 5.20 -14.34 -4.81
C PHE A 581 4.06 -15.37 -4.75
N ILE A 582 4.04 -16.28 -3.78
CA ILE A 582 3.00 -17.32 -3.67
C ILE A 582 2.01 -17.09 -2.53
N LYS A 583 2.32 -16.17 -1.60
CA LYS A 583 1.43 -15.80 -0.50
C LYS A 583 0.44 -14.70 -0.94
N ALA A 584 -0.61 -15.10 -1.66
CA ALA A 584 -1.65 -14.18 -2.16
C ALA A 584 -2.65 -13.66 -1.11
N ARG A 585 -2.67 -14.25 0.08
CA ARG A 585 -3.54 -13.86 1.20
C ARG A 585 -2.76 -13.83 2.49
N ASP A 586 -3.12 -12.91 3.36
CA ASP A 586 -2.44 -12.80 4.65
C ASP A 586 -2.94 -13.82 5.69
N ASN A 587 -2.10 -14.09 6.70
CA ASN A 587 -2.31 -15.06 7.77
C ASN A 587 -2.60 -16.50 7.28
N ASP A 588 -2.05 -16.86 6.12
CA ASP A 588 -1.99 -18.24 5.66
C ASP A 588 -0.65 -18.87 6.10
N PRO A 589 -0.65 -19.74 7.14
CA PRO A 589 0.57 -20.34 7.64
C PRO A 589 1.16 -21.37 6.67
N HIS A 590 0.38 -21.89 5.73
CA HIS A 590 0.78 -22.97 4.82
C HIS A 590 1.17 -22.49 3.43
N ALA A 591 0.94 -21.20 3.12
CA ALA A 591 1.21 -20.63 1.80
C ALA A 591 2.65 -20.83 1.31
N CYS A 592 3.62 -20.96 2.23
CA CYS A 592 5.04 -21.08 1.90
C CYS A 592 5.66 -22.42 2.33
N ASP A 593 4.83 -23.44 2.64
CA ASP A 593 5.29 -24.77 3.04
C ASP A 593 6.00 -25.51 1.91
N THR A 594 5.65 -25.19 0.65
CA THR A 594 6.29 -25.77 -0.54
C THR A 594 7.70 -25.23 -0.79
N ILE A 595 8.07 -24.12 -0.14
CA ILE A 595 9.41 -23.56 -0.30
C ILE A 595 10.35 -24.28 0.66
N PRO A 596 11.48 -24.83 0.18
CA PRO A 596 12.48 -25.46 1.05
C PRO A 596 13.00 -24.48 2.12
N PRO A 597 13.15 -24.91 3.40
CA PRO A 597 13.71 -24.07 4.46
C PRO A 597 15.16 -23.69 4.17
N PHE A 598 15.85 -24.48 3.35
CA PHE A 598 17.18 -24.20 2.83
C PHE A 598 17.20 -24.35 1.30
N LEU A 599 17.03 -23.26 0.55
CA LEU A 599 17.54 -23.11 -0.82
C LEU A 599 19.08 -23.08 -0.78
N SER A 600 19.75 -24.23 -0.79
CA SER A 600 21.21 -24.32 -0.57
C SER A 600 22.01 -23.52 -1.57
#